data_AF-A0A2I0J5K0-F1
#
_entry.id   AF-A0A2I0J5K0-F1
#
_cell.length_a   1.000
_cell.length_b   1.000
_cell.length_c   1.000
_cell.angle_alpha   90.00
_cell.angle_beta   90.00
_cell.angle_gamma   90.00
#
_symmetry.space_group_name_H-M   'P 1'
#
loop_
_entity.id
_entity.type
_entity.pdbx_description
1 polymer ?
#
loop_
_entity_poly.entity_id
_entity_poly.type
_entity_poly.pdbx_seq_one_letter_code
_entity_poly.pdbx_strand_id
1 'polypeptide(L)'
;MVLVCPGLQKGQVRVEHYASKRTKFIMAHDSRIACFALSQDGRFLATASSKGTLVRVFNTLDGSLLQEVRRGADRAEIYSLAFSPTAQWLAVSSDKGTVHVFSLKVDSGSLVSERYSASEPLGSSSSSMISSLSFMKGVLPRYFSSEWSVAQFRLHENLQYLVAFGHQKNTIVILGMDGSFYRCQFDPATGGEMTQLEYYNFLKPEETF
;
A
#
# COMPACT_ATOMS: atom_id res chain seq x y z
N MET A 1 0.07 -20.27 1.97
CA MET A 1 -1.19 -19.50 2.02
C MET A 1 -1.17 -18.61 3.26
N VAL A 2 -1.42 -17.31 3.07
CA VAL A 2 -1.55 -16.31 4.14
C VAL A 2 -3.00 -15.85 4.18
N LEU A 3 -3.62 -15.86 5.35
CA LEU A 3 -4.95 -15.30 5.58
C LEU A 3 -4.84 -14.11 6.52
N VAL A 4 -5.59 -13.05 6.24
CA VAL A 4 -5.74 -11.90 7.12
C VAL A 4 -7.20 -11.68 7.43
N CYS A 5 -7.49 -11.46 8.70
CA CYS A 5 -8.82 -11.08 9.17
C CYS A 5 -8.71 -10.01 10.26
N PRO A 6 -9.79 -9.25 10.53
CA PRO A 6 -9.84 -8.38 11.70
C PRO A 6 -9.54 -9.16 12.98
N GLY A 7 -8.74 -8.57 13.87
CA GLY A 7 -8.50 -9.12 15.20
C GLY A 7 -9.67 -8.87 16.15
N LEU A 8 -9.57 -9.42 17.36
CA LEU A 8 -10.59 -9.23 18.40
C LEU A 8 -10.52 -7.84 19.04
N GLN A 9 -9.34 -7.23 19.04
CA GLN A 9 -9.12 -5.90 19.59
C GLN A 9 -9.28 -4.81 18.53
N LYS A 10 -9.67 -3.61 18.97
CA LYS A 10 -9.80 -2.44 18.11
C LYS A 10 -8.48 -2.15 17.39
N GLY A 11 -8.55 -2.13 16.06
CA GLY A 11 -7.39 -1.83 15.21
C GLY A 11 -6.34 -2.93 15.13
N GLN A 12 -6.67 -4.12 15.64
CA GLN A 12 -5.87 -5.31 15.48
C GLN A 12 -6.23 -6.03 14.18
N VAL A 13 -5.23 -6.65 13.54
CA VAL A 13 -5.42 -7.65 12.48
C VAL A 13 -4.76 -8.96 12.91
N ARG A 14 -5.40 -10.07 12.57
CA ARG A 14 -4.86 -11.43 12.74
C ARG A 14 -4.37 -11.93 11.39
N VAL A 15 -3.12 -12.36 11.35
CA VAL A 15 -2.43 -12.90 10.16
C VAL A 15 -2.08 -14.36 10.43
N GLU A 16 -2.53 -15.26 9.57
CA GLU A 16 -2.29 -16.69 9.67
C GLU A 16 -1.46 -17.19 8.49
N HIS A 17 -0.33 -17.81 8.78
CA HIS A 17 0.52 -18.50 7.82
C HIS A 17 0.29 -20.00 7.93
N TYR A 18 -0.59 -20.56 7.10
CA TYR A 18 -1.01 -21.96 7.21
C TYR A 18 0.14 -22.96 6.99
N ALA A 19 1.03 -22.67 6.05
CA ALA A 19 2.15 -23.55 5.73
C ALA A 19 3.12 -23.71 6.91
N SER A 20 3.37 -22.63 7.66
CA SER A 20 4.24 -22.64 8.83
C SER A 20 3.48 -22.80 10.15
N LYS A 21 2.14 -22.87 10.11
CA LYS A 21 1.25 -22.89 11.29
C LYS A 21 1.53 -21.74 12.27
N ARG A 22 1.88 -20.57 11.76
CA ARG A 22 2.18 -19.37 12.58
C ARG A 22 1.00 -18.40 12.55
N THR A 23 0.66 -17.87 13.72
CA THR A 23 -0.32 -16.78 13.85
C THR A 23 0.38 -15.53 14.37
N LYS A 24 0.05 -14.38 13.81
CA LYS A 24 0.51 -13.06 14.23
C LYS A 24 -0.68 -12.14 14.48
N PHE A 25 -0.60 -11.37 15.55
CA PHE A 25 -1.54 -10.32 15.85
C PHE A 25 -0.80 -8.99 15.74
N ILE A 26 -1.27 -8.11 14.86
CA ILE A 26 -0.64 -6.81 14.61
C ILE A 26 -1.60 -5.73 15.11
N MET A 27 -1.15 -4.92 16.06
CA MET A 27 -1.85 -3.71 16.48
C MET A 27 -1.59 -2.61 15.44
N ALA A 28 -2.36 -2.64 14.36
CA ALA A 28 -2.11 -1.81 13.19
C ALA A 28 -2.55 -0.36 13.40
N HIS A 29 -3.64 -0.13 14.14
CA HIS A 29 -4.22 1.20 14.36
C HIS A 29 -4.85 1.35 15.76
N ASP A 30 -5.04 2.58 16.24
CA ASP A 30 -5.79 2.84 17.49
C ASP A 30 -7.32 2.83 17.27
N SER A 31 -7.74 2.91 16.01
CA SER A 31 -9.12 2.85 15.54
C SER A 31 -9.44 1.50 14.89
N ARG A 32 -10.73 1.16 14.77
CA ARG A 32 -11.18 -0.08 14.11
C ARG A 32 -10.58 -0.15 12.71
N ILE A 33 -10.20 -1.35 12.28
CA ILE A 33 -9.79 -1.60 10.89
C ILE A 33 -11.00 -1.38 10.00
N ALA A 34 -10.83 -0.57 8.95
CA ALA A 34 -11.86 -0.31 7.96
C ALA A 34 -11.59 -1.07 6.66
N CYS A 35 -10.32 -1.17 6.25
CA CYS A 35 -9.91 -1.84 5.02
C CYS A 35 -8.51 -2.43 5.21
N PHE A 36 -8.22 -3.55 4.55
CA PHE A 36 -6.88 -4.10 4.44
C PHE A 36 -6.73 -4.93 3.16
N ALA A 37 -5.49 -5.04 2.67
CA ALA A 37 -5.16 -5.81 1.47
C ALA A 37 -3.81 -6.50 1.64
N LEU A 38 -3.66 -7.68 1.04
CA LEU A 38 -2.38 -8.40 0.93
C LEU A 38 -1.71 -8.09 -0.40
N SER A 39 -0.38 -8.09 -0.42
CA SER A 39 0.37 -8.23 -1.67
C SER A 39 0.12 -9.62 -2.29
N GLN A 40 0.35 -9.74 -3.60
CA GLN A 40 0.09 -11.00 -4.33
C GLN A 40 0.89 -12.19 -3.77
N ASP A 41 2.09 -11.94 -3.27
CA ASP A 41 2.95 -12.94 -2.62
C ASP A 41 2.64 -13.14 -1.12
N GLY A 42 1.70 -12.37 -0.56
CA GLY A 42 1.31 -12.42 0.85
C GLY A 42 2.36 -11.90 1.83
N ARG A 43 3.47 -11.32 1.37
CA ARG A 43 4.55 -10.81 2.25
C ARG A 43 4.21 -9.48 2.91
N PHE A 44 3.37 -8.67 2.27
CA PHE A 44 2.99 -7.36 2.75
C PHE A 44 1.49 -7.26 3.01
N LEU A 45 1.16 -6.51 4.05
CA LEU A 45 -0.21 -6.20 4.45
C LEU A 45 -0.39 -4.69 4.56
N ALA A 46 -1.22 -4.11 3.71
CA ALA A 46 -1.67 -2.73 3.85
C ALA A 46 -2.94 -2.69 4.72
N THR A 47 -3.03 -1.71 5.62
CA THR A 47 -4.18 -1.53 6.52
C THR A 47 -4.56 -0.07 6.61
N ALA A 48 -5.85 0.18 6.69
CA ALA A 48 -6.41 1.48 7.02
C ALA A 48 -7.47 1.33 8.12
N SER A 49 -7.55 2.33 8.99
CA SER A 49 -8.57 2.36 10.04
C SER A 49 -9.74 3.25 9.67
N SER A 50 -10.78 3.25 10.52
CA SER A 50 -11.95 4.12 10.39
C SER A 50 -11.65 5.62 10.51
N LYS A 51 -10.41 6.00 10.86
CA LYS A 51 -9.91 7.38 10.72
C LYS A 51 -9.49 7.70 9.29
N GLY A 52 -8.98 6.74 8.52
CA GLY A 52 -8.62 6.89 7.10
C GLY A 52 -7.59 7.95 6.73
N THR A 53 -6.92 8.57 7.71
CA THR A 53 -5.87 9.57 7.47
C THR A 53 -4.54 8.93 7.09
N LEU A 54 -4.27 7.74 7.63
CA LEU A 54 -3.04 7.00 7.46
C LEU A 54 -3.34 5.60 6.92
N VAL A 55 -2.46 5.13 6.03
CA VAL A 55 -2.38 3.74 5.58
C VAL A 55 -1.02 3.20 6.01
N ARG A 56 -1.02 2.00 6.60
CA ARG A 56 0.19 1.37 7.14
C ARG A 56 0.45 0.05 6.44
N VAL A 57 1.72 -0.16 6.08
CA VAL A 57 2.20 -1.38 5.42
C VAL A 57 3.06 -2.16 6.39
N PHE A 58 2.72 -3.43 6.57
CA PHE A 58 3.37 -4.35 7.50
C PHE A 58 3.98 -5.53 6.77
N ASN A 59 5.05 -6.08 7.34
CA ASN A 59 5.54 -7.41 7.01
C ASN A 59 4.65 -8.46 7.67
N THR A 60 4.13 -9.42 6.90
CA THR A 60 3.20 -10.42 7.42
C THR A 60 3.87 -11.50 8.27
N LEU A 61 5.18 -11.75 8.11
CA LEU A 61 5.91 -12.81 8.80
C LEU A 61 6.27 -12.45 10.23
N ASP A 62 6.80 -11.24 10.46
CA ASP A 62 7.22 -10.78 11.78
C ASP A 62 6.23 -9.78 12.41
N GLY A 63 5.38 -9.14 11.61
CA GLY A 63 4.41 -8.14 12.04
C GLY A 63 4.98 -6.72 12.14
N SER A 64 6.20 -6.50 11.65
CA SER A 64 6.85 -5.18 11.69
C SER A 64 6.14 -4.17 10.79
N LEU A 65 6.04 -2.93 11.27
CA LEU A 65 5.59 -1.79 10.46
C LEU A 65 6.74 -1.39 9.53
N LEU A 66 6.55 -1.54 8.23
CA LEU A 66 7.54 -1.20 7.21
C LEU A 66 7.42 0.25 6.76
N GLN A 67 6.18 0.73 6.58
CA GLN A 67 5.93 2.06 6.04
C GLN A 67 4.59 2.61 6.51
N GLU A 68 4.52 3.92 6.67
CA GLU A 68 3.29 4.67 6.95
C GLU A 68 3.16 5.80 5.92
N VAL A 69 2.03 5.82 5.22
CA VAL A 69 1.72 6.84 4.21
C VAL A 69 0.48 7.61 4.61
N ARG A 70 0.44 8.90 4.26
CA ARG A 70 -0.67 9.79 4.61
C ARG A 70 -1.54 10.06 3.40
N ARG A 71 -2.80 9.63 3.51
CA ARG A 71 -3.84 9.93 2.52
C ARG A 71 -4.28 11.40 2.59
N GLY A 72 -4.38 11.94 3.79
CA GLY A 72 -4.68 13.36 4.01
C GLY A 72 -4.81 13.72 5.48
N ALA A 73 -5.14 14.98 5.76
CA ALA A 73 -5.35 15.47 7.11
C ALA A 73 -6.72 15.06 7.67
N ASP A 74 -7.74 15.10 6.82
CA ASP A 74 -9.12 14.83 7.23
C ASP A 74 -9.46 13.36 7.27
N ARG A 75 -10.39 13.03 8.17
CA ARG A 75 -10.99 11.71 8.26
C ARG A 75 -11.64 11.34 6.92
N ALA A 76 -11.38 10.11 6.48
CA ALA A 76 -11.92 9.56 5.26
C ALA A 76 -12.38 8.11 5.48
N GLU A 77 -13.41 7.70 4.77
CA GLU A 77 -13.81 6.29 4.67
C GLU A 77 -13.03 5.65 3.52
N ILE A 78 -12.25 4.60 3.82
CA ILE A 78 -11.42 3.92 2.82
C ILE A 78 -12.21 2.77 2.21
N TYR A 79 -12.43 2.83 0.91
CA TYR A 79 -13.20 1.81 0.20
C TYR A 79 -12.34 0.67 -0.32
N SER A 80 -11.14 0.98 -0.82
CA SER A 80 -10.28 -0.03 -1.44
C SER A 80 -8.80 0.29 -1.24
N LEU A 81 -8.02 -0.79 -1.09
CA LEU A 81 -6.56 -0.81 -1.05
C LEU A 81 -6.09 -1.86 -2.04
N ALA A 82 -5.10 -1.54 -2.87
CA ALA A 82 -4.53 -2.50 -3.81
C ALA A 82 -3.03 -2.31 -3.96
N PHE A 83 -2.26 -3.40 -3.85
CA PHE A 83 -0.85 -3.41 -4.22
C PHE A 83 -0.70 -3.55 -5.74
N SER A 84 0.35 -2.95 -6.30
CA SER A 84 0.81 -3.36 -7.63
C SER A 84 1.36 -4.79 -7.58
N PRO A 85 1.39 -5.53 -8.71
CA PRO A 85 1.96 -6.88 -8.75
C PRO A 85 3.42 -6.95 -8.24
N THR A 86 4.18 -5.86 -8.42
CA THR A 86 5.58 -5.74 -7.95
C THR A 86 5.71 -5.27 -6.49
N ALA A 87 4.59 -4.95 -5.83
CA ALA A 87 4.52 -4.31 -4.51
C ALA A 87 5.30 -2.98 -4.39
N GLN A 88 5.61 -2.33 -5.52
CA GLN A 88 6.25 -1.01 -5.55
C GLN A 88 5.26 0.13 -5.36
N TRP A 89 3.96 -0.14 -5.56
CA TRP A 89 2.90 0.86 -5.48
C TRP A 89 1.74 0.37 -4.64
N LEU A 90 1.08 1.31 -3.97
CA LEU A 90 -0.17 1.10 -3.25
C LEU A 90 -1.20 2.12 -3.72
N ALA A 91 -2.34 1.64 -4.20
CA ALA A 91 -3.48 2.46 -4.56
C ALA A 91 -4.49 2.49 -3.40
N VAL A 92 -5.10 3.65 -3.17
CA VAL A 92 -6.08 3.88 -2.11
C VAL A 92 -7.23 4.71 -2.66
N SER A 93 -8.48 4.24 -2.51
CA SER A 93 -9.69 5.03 -2.78
C SER A 93 -10.43 5.36 -1.48
N SER A 94 -11.13 6.49 -1.48
CA SER A 94 -11.91 6.94 -0.32
C SER A 94 -13.14 7.76 -0.71
N ASP A 95 -13.96 8.07 0.29
CA ASP A 95 -15.11 8.99 0.20
C ASP A 95 -14.76 10.43 -0.23
N LYS A 96 -13.47 10.80 -0.21
CA LYS A 96 -12.98 12.14 -0.60
C LYS A 96 -12.94 12.39 -2.10
N GLY A 97 -13.49 11.50 -2.93
CA GLY A 97 -13.49 11.66 -4.38
C GLY A 97 -12.07 11.68 -4.96
N THR A 98 -11.09 11.08 -4.27
CA THR A 98 -9.72 10.98 -4.76
C THR A 98 -9.18 9.56 -4.63
N VAL A 99 -8.50 9.11 -5.67
CA VAL A 99 -7.64 7.94 -5.63
C VAL A 99 -6.21 8.40 -5.49
N HIS A 100 -5.48 7.81 -4.54
CA HIS A 100 -4.08 8.10 -4.28
C HIS A 100 -3.21 6.90 -4.65
N VAL A 101 -2.05 7.14 -5.26
CA VAL A 101 -1.01 6.13 -5.49
C VAL A 101 0.24 6.52 -4.71
N PHE A 102 0.71 5.62 -3.87
CA PHE A 102 1.90 5.78 -3.03
C PHE A 102 3.03 4.92 -3.55
N SER A 103 4.26 5.45 -3.49
CA SER A 103 5.48 4.65 -3.67
C SER A 103 5.74 3.87 -2.40
N LEU A 104 5.98 2.56 -2.56
CA LEU A 104 6.39 1.71 -1.46
C LEU A 104 7.90 1.50 -1.49
N LYS A 105 8.53 1.70 -0.34
CA LYS A 105 9.96 1.50 -0.13
C LYS A 105 10.25 0.14 0.52
N VAL A 106 9.33 -0.81 0.36
CA VAL A 106 9.45 -2.16 0.89
C VAL A 106 10.36 -2.97 -0.02
N ASP A 107 11.42 -3.54 0.55
CA ASP A 107 12.35 -4.34 -0.23
C ASP A 107 11.72 -5.71 -0.52
N SER A 108 11.33 -5.92 -1.77
CA SER A 108 10.84 -7.21 -2.25
C SER A 108 11.93 -8.29 -2.27
N GLY A 109 13.20 -7.98 -1.93
CA GLY A 109 14.34 -8.88 -2.09
C GLY A 109 15.04 -9.38 -0.82
N SER A 110 14.91 -8.72 0.34
CA SER A 110 15.88 -8.96 1.45
C SER A 110 15.24 -9.56 2.70
N LEU A 111 14.88 -10.85 2.68
CA LEU A 111 14.71 -11.68 3.90
C LEU A 111 14.95 -13.18 3.66
N VAL A 112 15.94 -13.54 2.82
CA VAL A 112 16.49 -14.91 2.80
C VAL A 112 17.99 -14.85 3.05
N SER A 113 18.38 -14.64 4.30
CA SER A 113 19.64 -15.19 4.82
C SER A 113 19.61 -15.12 6.35
N GLU A 114 18.98 -16.10 6.98
CA GLU A 114 19.34 -16.47 8.34
C GLU A 114 19.46 -18.01 8.45
N ARG A 115 20.71 -18.43 8.71
CA ARG A 115 21.21 -19.74 9.20
C ARG A 115 21.37 -20.83 8.11
N TYR A 116 22.50 -21.51 7.92
CA TYR A 116 23.70 -21.84 8.73
C TYR A 116 24.93 -21.80 7.79
N SER A 117 26.13 -21.36 8.17
CA SER A 117 27.14 -22.17 8.88
C SER A 117 28.39 -21.33 9.16
N ALA A 118 29.01 -21.58 10.31
CA ALA A 118 30.30 -21.03 10.70
C ALA A 118 31.47 -21.74 9.99
N SER A 119 32.44 -20.97 9.46
CA SER A 119 33.90 -21.12 9.62
C SER A 119 34.68 -20.21 8.65
N GLU A 120 35.52 -19.35 9.23
CA GLU A 120 36.61 -18.43 8.77
C GLU A 120 37.54 -18.88 7.58
N PRO A 121 38.54 -18.08 7.12
CA PRO A 121 38.46 -16.85 6.32
C PRO A 121 39.41 -16.91 5.07
N LEU A 122 39.41 -15.92 4.16
CA LEU A 122 40.59 -15.29 3.50
C LEU A 122 40.20 -14.42 2.28
N GLY A 123 40.76 -13.20 2.24
CA GLY A 123 41.46 -12.71 1.04
C GLY A 123 40.73 -11.91 -0.04
N SER A 124 41.12 -10.64 -0.13
CA SER A 124 41.18 -9.76 -1.33
C SER A 124 39.98 -8.87 -1.70
N SER A 125 40.10 -7.62 -1.24
CA SER A 125 39.90 -6.37 -1.97
C SER A 125 39.07 -6.37 -3.28
N SER A 126 37.92 -5.71 -3.23
CA SER A 126 37.53 -4.77 -4.29
C SER A 126 36.75 -3.58 -3.71
N SER A 127 37.26 -2.39 -4.00
CA SER A 127 36.72 -1.09 -3.62
C SER A 127 35.34 -0.84 -4.21
N SER A 128 34.34 -0.63 -3.35
CA SER A 128 33.12 0.09 -3.72
C SER A 128 32.82 1.14 -2.66
N MET A 129 32.67 2.37 -3.13
CA MET A 129 32.59 3.57 -2.33
C MET A 129 31.33 3.56 -1.47
N ILE A 130 31.55 3.55 -0.15
CA ILE A 130 30.56 3.79 0.87
C ILE A 130 30.18 5.27 0.81
N SER A 131 28.92 5.58 0.51
CA SER A 131 28.31 6.86 0.89
C SER A 131 27.47 6.65 2.13
N SER A 132 28.17 6.47 3.26
CA SER A 132 27.61 6.65 4.60
C SER A 132 27.39 8.14 4.82
N LEU A 133 26.14 8.58 4.72
CA LEU A 133 25.75 9.87 5.31
C LEU A 133 25.20 9.61 6.71
N SER A 134 26.13 9.74 7.65
CA SER A 134 25.94 9.66 9.08
C SER A 134 24.88 10.63 9.60
N PHE A 135 24.02 10.12 10.48
CA PHE A 135 23.70 10.70 11.79
C PHE A 135 23.99 12.19 11.97
N MET A 136 22.94 13.01 11.94
CA MET A 136 22.68 14.11 12.89
C MET A 136 21.41 14.86 12.46
N LYS A 137 20.27 14.53 13.08
CA LYS A 137 19.16 15.47 13.30
C LYS A 137 18.27 14.90 14.41
N GLY A 138 18.03 15.75 15.41
CA GLY A 138 17.46 15.40 16.71
C GLY A 138 16.08 14.75 16.65
N VAL A 139 15.68 14.24 17.80
CA VAL A 139 14.45 13.48 18.07
C VAL A 139 13.21 14.26 17.64
N LEU A 140 12.84 14.15 16.37
CA LEU A 140 11.51 14.46 15.87
C LEU A 140 10.67 13.18 16.09
N PRO A 141 9.46 13.28 16.70
CA PRO A 141 8.56 12.14 16.76
C PRO A 141 8.37 11.54 15.37
N ARG A 142 8.49 10.21 15.23
CA ARG A 142 8.36 9.47 13.95
C ARG A 142 7.07 9.77 13.16
N TYR A 143 6.10 10.43 13.78
CA TYR A 143 4.85 10.90 13.17
C TYR A 143 5.02 11.99 12.10
N PHE A 144 6.19 12.64 11.97
CA PHE A 144 6.40 13.75 11.02
C PHE A 144 7.00 13.36 9.66
N SER A 145 7.34 12.09 9.41
CA SER A 145 7.83 11.66 8.08
C SER A 145 6.74 11.01 7.23
N SER A 146 5.48 11.43 7.37
CA SER A 146 4.39 10.88 6.56
C SER A 146 4.65 11.12 5.09
N GLU A 147 4.79 10.04 4.33
CA GLU A 147 4.98 10.11 2.89
C GLU A 147 3.64 10.33 2.20
N TRP A 148 3.60 11.30 1.30
CA TRP A 148 2.41 11.68 0.54
C TRP A 148 2.31 10.85 -0.74
N SER A 149 1.14 10.86 -1.37
CA SER A 149 0.93 10.15 -2.63
C SER A 149 1.79 10.75 -3.74
N VAL A 150 2.41 9.88 -4.54
CA VAL A 150 3.13 10.29 -5.75
C VAL A 150 2.15 10.76 -6.80
N ALA A 151 0.99 10.12 -6.92
CA ALA A 151 -0.03 10.52 -7.88
C ALA A 151 -1.45 10.46 -7.32
N GLN A 152 -2.34 11.26 -7.90
CA GLN A 152 -3.75 11.31 -7.52
C GLN A 152 -4.69 11.44 -8.73
N PHE A 153 -5.88 10.87 -8.64
CA PHE A 153 -6.94 11.04 -9.63
C PHE A 153 -8.23 11.48 -8.94
N ARG A 154 -8.90 12.50 -9.49
CA ARG A 154 -10.14 13.03 -8.93
C ARG A 154 -11.35 12.33 -9.56
N LEU A 155 -12.30 12.01 -8.71
CA LEU A 155 -13.54 11.31 -9.03
C LEU A 155 -14.71 12.09 -8.44
N HIS A 156 -15.93 11.67 -8.75
CA HIS A 156 -17.11 12.22 -8.10
C HIS A 156 -17.14 11.81 -6.62
N GLU A 157 -17.44 12.77 -5.75
CA GLU A 157 -17.63 12.51 -4.33
C GLU A 157 -18.90 11.68 -4.08
N ASN A 158 -18.97 10.98 -2.94
CA ASN A 158 -20.09 10.13 -2.51
C ASN A 158 -20.34 8.85 -3.34
N LEU A 159 -19.44 8.48 -4.24
CA LEU A 159 -19.45 7.17 -4.89
C LEU A 159 -18.36 6.26 -4.31
N GLN A 160 -18.65 4.97 -4.28
CA GLN A 160 -17.68 3.96 -3.86
C GLN A 160 -16.91 3.47 -5.08
N TYR A 161 -15.58 3.45 -4.94
CA TYR A 161 -14.67 3.05 -6.01
C TYR A 161 -13.74 1.94 -5.53
N LEU A 162 -13.68 0.86 -6.29
CA LEU A 162 -12.64 -0.17 -6.17
C LEU A 162 -11.45 0.19 -7.06
N VAL A 163 -10.25 -0.09 -6.58
CA VAL A 163 -9.02 0.18 -7.34
C VAL A 163 -8.20 -1.09 -7.54
N ALA A 164 -7.53 -1.17 -8.68
CA ALA A 164 -6.58 -2.22 -8.99
C ALA A 164 -5.49 -1.67 -9.92
N PHE A 165 -4.29 -2.25 -9.88
CA PHE A 165 -3.27 -1.92 -10.89
C PHE A 165 -3.54 -2.69 -12.18
N GLY A 166 -3.50 -1.97 -13.31
CA GLY A 166 -3.63 -2.56 -14.63
C GLY A 166 -2.38 -3.34 -15.04
N HIS A 167 -2.50 -4.12 -16.12
CA HIS A 167 -1.36 -4.89 -16.66
C HIS A 167 -0.30 -3.98 -17.31
N GLN A 168 -0.72 -2.84 -17.85
CA GLN A 168 0.19 -1.85 -18.43
C GLN A 168 0.93 -1.10 -17.33
N LYS A 169 2.20 -0.78 -17.59
CA LYS A 169 3.07 -0.10 -16.63
C LYS A 169 2.47 1.23 -16.16
N ASN A 170 2.49 1.45 -14.86
CA ASN A 170 1.99 2.65 -14.19
C ASN A 170 0.52 2.98 -14.52
N THR A 171 -0.30 1.96 -14.72
CA THR A 171 -1.75 2.14 -14.93
C THR A 171 -2.55 1.65 -13.75
N ILE A 172 -3.63 2.36 -13.47
CA ILE A 172 -4.63 2.02 -12.46
C ILE A 172 -5.99 1.86 -13.15
N VAL A 173 -6.72 0.85 -12.74
CA VAL A 173 -8.12 0.63 -13.09
C VAL A 173 -8.95 1.00 -11.88
N ILE A 174 -9.99 1.79 -12.10
CA ILE A 174 -10.92 2.27 -11.07
C ILE A 174 -12.33 1.88 -11.52
N LEU A 175 -13.05 1.18 -10.64
CA LEU A 175 -14.42 0.73 -10.88
C LEU A 175 -15.35 1.38 -9.86
N GLY A 176 -16.31 2.17 -10.34
CA GLY A 176 -17.35 2.77 -9.51
C GLY A 176 -18.57 1.87 -9.38
N MET A 177 -19.23 1.92 -8.22
CA MET A 177 -20.49 1.22 -7.98
C MET A 177 -21.66 1.72 -8.85
N ASP A 178 -21.51 2.90 -9.47
CA ASP A 178 -22.42 3.47 -10.47
C ASP A 178 -22.18 2.93 -11.89
N GLY A 179 -21.33 1.91 -12.04
CA GLY A 179 -20.99 1.31 -13.32
C GLY A 179 -19.87 2.03 -14.07
N SER A 180 -19.30 3.10 -13.49
CA SER A 180 -18.18 3.81 -14.09
C SER A 180 -16.91 2.95 -14.09
N PHE A 181 -16.16 3.03 -15.17
CA PHE A 181 -14.85 2.44 -15.34
C PHE A 181 -13.90 3.54 -15.77
N TYR A 182 -12.76 3.62 -15.10
CA TYR A 182 -11.66 4.49 -15.51
C TYR A 182 -10.39 3.66 -15.63
N ARG A 183 -9.62 3.93 -16.69
CA ARG A 183 -8.22 3.54 -16.76
C ARG A 183 -7.38 4.79 -16.76
N CYS A 184 -6.54 4.95 -15.75
CA CYS A 184 -5.69 6.12 -15.60
C CYS A 184 -4.21 5.71 -15.61
N GLN A 185 -3.34 6.61 -16.05
CA GLN A 185 -1.89 6.43 -16.01
C GLN A 185 -1.27 7.50 -15.13
N PHE A 186 -0.28 7.09 -14.34
CA PHE A 186 0.51 8.00 -13.52
C PHE A 186 1.96 8.00 -13.98
N ASP A 187 2.64 9.13 -13.80
CA ASP A 187 4.09 9.23 -14.01
C ASP A 187 4.81 9.16 -12.66
N PRO A 188 5.60 8.10 -12.39
CA PRO A 188 6.39 7.98 -11.16
C PRO A 188 7.47 9.05 -10.97
N ALA A 189 7.96 9.65 -12.07
CA ALA A 189 9.07 10.60 -12.01
C ALA A 189 8.61 12.00 -11.61
N THR A 190 7.51 12.46 -12.21
CA THR A 190 6.94 13.78 -11.95
C THR A 190 5.85 13.76 -10.88
N GLY A 191 5.11 12.64 -10.77
CA GLY A 191 3.97 12.52 -9.87
C GLY A 191 2.80 13.42 -10.28
N GLY A 192 1.94 13.76 -9.32
CA GLY A 192 0.85 14.71 -9.52
C GLY A 192 -0.46 14.08 -10.00
N GLU A 193 -1.19 14.77 -10.87
CA GLU A 193 -2.48 14.30 -11.35
C GLU A 193 -2.31 13.20 -12.41
N MET A 194 -3.10 12.12 -12.28
CA MET A 194 -3.09 11.03 -13.25
C MET A 194 -3.82 11.41 -14.53
N THR A 195 -3.32 10.95 -15.66
CA THR A 195 -3.98 11.10 -16.96
C THR A 195 -5.03 10.03 -17.14
N GLN A 196 -6.29 10.41 -17.40
CA GLN A 196 -7.33 9.47 -17.81
C GLN A 196 -7.05 8.98 -19.24
N LEU A 197 -6.94 7.66 -19.42
CA LEU A 197 -6.75 7.01 -20.71
C LEU A 197 -8.06 6.49 -21.30
N GLU A 198 -8.92 5.91 -20.47
CA GLU A 198 -10.23 5.38 -20.88
C GLU A 198 -11.29 5.69 -19.83
N TYR A 199 -12.53 5.84 -20.31
CA TYR A 199 -13.71 5.92 -19.48
C TYR A 199 -14.88 5.19 -20.16
N TYR A 200 -15.57 4.35 -19.39
CA TYR A 200 -16.82 3.69 -19.80
C TYR A 200 -17.82 3.77 -18.65
N ASN A 201 -19.12 3.74 -18.93
CA ASN A 201 -20.13 3.49 -17.90
C ASN A 201 -21.02 2.34 -18.36
N PHE A 202 -20.98 1.23 -17.62
CA PHE A 202 -21.68 0.00 -17.97
C PHE A 202 -23.15 -0.04 -17.53
N LEU A 203 -23.61 0.94 -16.74
CA LEU A 203 -24.97 0.98 -16.20
C LEU A 203 -25.82 2.10 -16.80
N LYS A 204 -25.25 3.03 -17.57
CA LYS A 204 -26.06 3.95 -18.38
C LYS A 204 -26.74 3.15 -19.49
N PRO A 205 -28.06 3.32 -19.71
CA PRO A 205 -28.70 2.78 -20.90
C PRO A 205 -28.03 3.43 -22.13
N GLU A 206 -27.90 2.68 -23.23
CA GLU A 206 -27.73 3.30 -24.53
C GLU A 206 -28.75 4.44 -24.67
N GLU A 207 -28.31 5.58 -25.18
CA GLU A 207 -29.19 6.72 -25.43
C GLU A 207 -30.44 6.21 -26.17
N THR A 208 -31.61 6.30 -25.52
CA THR A 208 -32.88 6.09 -26.22
C THR A 208 -33.02 7.19 -27.27
N PHE A 209 -32.69 6.80 -28.52
CA PHE A 209 -32.96 7.38 -29.84
C PHE A 209 -32.75 8.89 -30.06
#